data_AF-A0A8M1FQE7-F1
#
_entry.id   AF-A0A8M1FQE7-F1
#
_cell.length_a   1.000
_cell.length_b   1.000
_cell.length_c   1.000
_cell.angle_alpha   90.00
_cell.angle_beta   90.00
_cell.angle_gamma   90.00
#
_symmetry.space_group_name_H-M   'P 1'
#
loop_
_entity.id
_entity.type
_entity.pdbx_description
1 polymer ?
#
loop_
_entity_poly.entity_id
_entity_poly.type
_entity_poly.pdbx_seq_one_letter_code
_entity_poly.pdbx_strand_id
1 'polypeptide(L)'
;MAGRRVNVNVGVLGHIDSGKTALARALSTTASTAAFDKQPQSRERGITLDLGFSCFSVPLPARLRSALPEPPAASGAEPEPGEPQLQVTLVDCPGHASLIRTIIGGAQIIDLMMLVIDVTKGMQTQSAECLVIGQIACQKLVVVLNKIDLLAEGKRQAAIDKMTKKMQKTLENTKFRGAPIIPVAAKPGGPEAPETEAPQGISELIELLTSQISIPTRDPSGPLLMSVDHCFSIKGQGTVMTGTILSGSISLGDSVEIPALKVVKKVKSMQMFHMPVTSAMQGDRLGICVTQFDPKLLERGLVCAPESLHTVHAAIISVEKIPYFRGPLQTKAKFHITVGHETVMGRLMFFSPAPDSFDHEPVLDSFDFSQEYLFQEQYLDKDSAPPVTDSGEADQNTGQPTEGRCPRQQWALVEFEKPVTCPRLCLVIGSRLDADIHANTCRLAFHGVLLCGLEDKDYAESFLPGLKVYKLKRKHGLVERVMDDHSVIGRSLFKKETNIQLFVGLKVSLSTGELGVIDSAFGQSGKFKIHIPGGLSPESKKILTPTLKKRGRAGRGEAAKPEEGAERPEPAQHVALSLSFKRYVFDTHKRMVQSP
;
A
#
# COMPACT_ATOMS: atom_id res chain seq x y z
N MET A 1 20.16 -24.84 -34.46
CA MET A 1 19.39 -24.91 -33.19
C MET A 1 19.80 -23.73 -32.34
N ALA A 2 18.86 -23.07 -31.66
CA ALA A 2 19.18 -21.89 -30.85
C ALA A 2 19.86 -22.33 -29.54
N GLY A 3 20.98 -21.70 -29.18
CA GLY A 3 21.71 -22.00 -27.94
C GLY A 3 20.90 -21.73 -26.67
N ARG A 4 21.39 -22.19 -25.51
CA ARG A 4 20.76 -21.98 -24.19
C ARG A 4 20.40 -20.51 -23.97
N ARG A 5 19.24 -20.27 -23.36
CA ARG A 5 18.70 -18.92 -23.14
C ARG A 5 18.44 -18.63 -21.68
N VAL A 6 18.57 -17.36 -21.32
CA VAL A 6 18.08 -16.80 -20.06
C VAL A 6 17.05 -15.73 -20.39
N ASN A 7 15.86 -15.80 -19.80
CA ASN A 7 14.81 -14.80 -20.00
C ASN A 7 14.85 -13.72 -18.89
N VAL A 8 14.69 -12.46 -19.28
CA VAL A 8 14.52 -11.31 -18.38
C VAL A 8 13.32 -10.49 -18.85
N ASN A 9 12.47 -10.08 -17.93
CA ASN A 9 11.29 -9.28 -18.25
C ASN A 9 11.59 -7.79 -18.09
N VAL A 10 11.42 -7.03 -19.18
CA VAL A 10 11.64 -5.59 -19.22
C VAL A 10 10.31 -4.89 -19.51
N GLY A 11 9.88 -4.04 -18.58
CA GLY A 11 8.62 -3.30 -18.70
C GLY A 11 8.75 -2.06 -19.56
N VAL A 12 7.73 -1.77 -20.37
CA VAL A 12 7.60 -0.50 -21.10
C VAL A 12 6.41 0.27 -20.53
N LEU A 13 6.69 1.29 -19.72
CA LEU A 13 5.69 2.08 -19.01
C LEU A 13 5.81 3.57 -19.35
N GLY A 14 4.75 4.33 -19.09
CA GLY A 14 4.71 5.76 -19.41
C GLY A 14 3.31 6.23 -19.81
N HIS A 15 3.18 7.52 -20.07
CA HIS A 15 1.91 8.16 -20.41
C HIS A 15 1.27 7.62 -21.70
N ILE A 16 0.00 7.93 -21.91
CA ILE A 16 -0.65 7.70 -23.21
C ILE A 16 0.12 8.43 -24.32
N ASP A 17 0.24 7.80 -25.49
CA ASP A 17 0.94 8.33 -26.66
C ASP A 17 2.42 8.70 -26.48
N SER A 18 3.10 8.28 -25.40
CA SER A 18 4.55 8.45 -25.27
C SER A 18 5.34 7.56 -26.25
N GLY A 19 4.66 6.63 -26.93
CA GLY A 19 5.25 5.74 -27.95
C GLY A 19 5.76 4.41 -27.39
N LYS A 20 5.19 3.91 -26.29
CA LYS A 20 5.54 2.61 -25.67
C LYS A 20 5.50 1.44 -26.66
N THR A 21 4.36 1.23 -27.32
CA THR A 21 4.18 0.15 -28.30
C THR A 21 5.04 0.31 -29.54
N ALA A 22 5.26 1.56 -29.99
CA ALA A 22 6.17 1.85 -31.09
C ALA A 22 7.62 1.49 -30.71
N LEU A 23 8.04 1.84 -29.50
CA LEU A 23 9.36 1.49 -28.96
C LEU A 23 9.52 -0.03 -28.79
N ALA A 24 8.52 -0.70 -28.23
CA ALA A 24 8.51 -2.15 -28.10
C ALA A 24 8.64 -2.83 -29.47
N ARG A 25 7.92 -2.34 -30.49
CA ARG A 25 8.01 -2.84 -31.86
C ARG A 25 9.40 -2.60 -32.47
N ALA A 26 9.98 -1.41 -32.27
CA ALA A 26 11.31 -1.08 -32.78
C ALA A 26 12.42 -1.93 -32.15
N LEU A 27 12.24 -2.38 -30.90
CA LEU A 27 13.18 -3.26 -30.21
C LEU A 27 13.00 -4.75 -30.55
N SER A 28 11.80 -5.17 -30.96
CA SER A 28 11.43 -6.59 -31.01
C SER A 28 11.88 -7.28 -32.30
N THR A 29 12.36 -8.51 -32.17
CA THR A 29 12.57 -9.44 -33.29
C THR A 29 11.47 -10.49 -33.38
N THR A 30 10.76 -10.76 -32.27
CA THR A 30 9.71 -11.80 -32.18
C THR A 30 8.56 -11.30 -31.31
N ALA A 31 7.33 -11.69 -31.64
CA ALA A 31 6.11 -11.15 -31.04
C ALA A 31 5.21 -12.27 -30.51
N SER A 32 4.72 -12.16 -29.27
CA SER A 32 3.75 -13.11 -28.72
C SER A 32 2.35 -12.90 -29.34
N THR A 33 1.42 -13.81 -29.01
CA THR A 33 0.01 -13.73 -29.38
C THR A 33 -0.68 -12.41 -28.97
N ALA A 34 -0.22 -11.79 -27.88
CA ALA A 34 -0.75 -10.55 -27.31
C ALA A 34 0.00 -9.26 -27.73
N ALA A 35 1.00 -9.35 -28.61
CA ALA A 35 1.86 -8.21 -28.94
C ALA A 35 1.16 -7.15 -29.79
N PHE A 36 1.61 -5.89 -29.65
CA PHE A 36 1.41 -4.82 -30.62
C PHE A 36 -0.06 -4.51 -30.95
N ASP A 37 -0.91 -4.46 -29.93
CA ASP A 37 -2.33 -4.13 -30.07
C ASP A 37 -3.05 -5.03 -31.10
N LYS A 38 -2.65 -6.32 -31.22
CA LYS A 38 -3.29 -7.25 -32.17
C LYS A 38 -4.76 -7.51 -31.88
N GLN A 39 -5.21 -7.30 -30.65
CA GLN A 39 -6.59 -7.50 -30.25
C GLN A 39 -7.52 -6.50 -30.96
N PRO A 40 -8.65 -6.92 -31.56
CA PRO A 40 -9.54 -6.03 -32.32
C PRO A 40 -9.98 -4.79 -31.53
N GLN A 41 -10.27 -4.97 -30.23
CA GLN A 41 -10.66 -3.88 -29.33
C GLN A 41 -9.56 -2.83 -29.11
N SER A 42 -8.28 -3.23 -29.10
CA SER A 42 -7.15 -2.29 -28.98
C SER A 42 -6.95 -1.52 -30.29
N ARG A 43 -7.16 -2.17 -31.44
CA ARG A 43 -7.10 -1.54 -32.77
C ARG A 43 -8.21 -0.52 -32.97
N GLU A 44 -9.44 -0.86 -32.58
CA GLU A 44 -10.61 0.03 -32.68
C GLU A 44 -10.46 1.29 -31.83
N ARG A 45 -9.84 1.17 -30.65
CA ARG A 45 -9.65 2.31 -29.74
C ARG A 45 -8.32 3.04 -29.92
N GLY A 46 -7.42 2.51 -30.74
CA GLY A 46 -6.08 3.08 -30.96
C GLY A 46 -5.20 3.13 -29.71
N ILE A 47 -5.49 2.32 -28.68
CA ILE A 47 -4.76 2.29 -27.41
C ILE A 47 -4.50 0.85 -26.96
N THR A 48 -3.37 0.62 -26.30
CA THR A 48 -3.07 -0.64 -25.61
C THR A 48 -4.02 -0.83 -24.42
N LEU A 49 -4.83 -1.88 -24.46
CA LEU A 49 -5.82 -2.19 -23.41
C LEU A 49 -5.33 -3.22 -22.38
N ASP A 50 -4.31 -4.00 -22.74
CA ASP A 50 -3.77 -5.09 -21.95
C ASP A 50 -2.24 -5.13 -22.01
N LEU A 51 -1.61 -5.96 -21.19
CA LEU A 51 -0.18 -6.21 -21.29
C LEU A 51 0.17 -6.86 -22.63
N GLY A 52 0.94 -6.16 -23.45
CA GLY A 52 1.51 -6.70 -24.69
C GLY A 52 2.84 -7.38 -24.42
N PHE A 53 3.09 -8.52 -25.06
CA PHE A 53 4.34 -9.26 -24.85
C PHE A 53 5.08 -9.49 -26.17
N SER A 54 6.33 -9.06 -26.21
CA SER A 54 7.22 -9.25 -27.35
C SER A 54 8.62 -9.56 -26.84
N CYS A 55 9.54 -9.99 -27.70
CA CYS A 55 10.90 -10.26 -27.27
C CYS A 55 11.94 -10.01 -28.36
N PHE A 56 13.17 -9.83 -27.90
CA PHE A 56 14.36 -9.89 -28.73
C PHE A 56 15.45 -10.69 -28.01
N SER A 57 16.49 -11.09 -28.75
CA SER A 57 17.61 -11.86 -28.19
C SER A 57 18.92 -11.19 -28.55
N VAL A 58 19.83 -11.16 -27.58
CA VAL A 58 21.20 -10.66 -27.72
C VAL A 58 22.19 -11.72 -27.21
N PRO A 59 23.47 -11.68 -27.60
CA PRO A 59 24.49 -12.54 -27.00
C PRO A 59 24.52 -12.38 -25.48
N LEU A 60 24.60 -13.48 -24.74
CA LEU A 60 24.57 -13.44 -23.27
C LEU A 60 25.84 -12.75 -22.72
N PRO A 61 25.70 -11.66 -21.93
CA PRO A 61 26.84 -11.02 -21.29
C PRO A 61 27.59 -11.98 -20.36
N ALA A 62 28.93 -11.93 -20.36
CA ALA A 62 29.78 -12.83 -19.56
C ALA A 62 29.40 -12.85 -18.07
N ARG A 63 28.99 -11.71 -17.52
CA ARG A 63 28.55 -11.53 -16.12
C ARG A 63 27.27 -12.30 -15.76
N LEU A 64 26.48 -12.74 -16.74
CA LEU A 64 25.20 -13.42 -16.54
C LEU A 64 25.29 -14.93 -16.80
N ARG A 65 26.48 -15.46 -17.11
CA ARG A 65 26.68 -16.88 -17.42
C ARG A 65 26.36 -17.83 -16.25
N SER A 66 26.50 -17.37 -15.00
CA SER A 66 26.17 -18.16 -13.81
C SER A 66 24.68 -18.49 -13.68
N ALA A 67 23.80 -17.73 -14.35
CA ALA A 67 22.36 -17.92 -14.31
C ALA A 67 21.82 -18.84 -15.42
N LEU A 68 22.70 -19.40 -16.26
CA LEU A 68 22.28 -20.35 -17.29
C LEU A 68 21.83 -21.67 -16.62
N PRO A 69 20.65 -22.22 -16.98
CA PRO A 69 20.15 -23.47 -16.42
C PRO A 69 21.10 -24.63 -16.75
N GLU A 70 21.39 -25.53 -15.80
CA GLU A 70 22.34 -26.63 -15.98
C GLU A 70 22.05 -27.44 -17.27
N PRO A 71 23.10 -27.94 -17.95
CA PRO A 71 22.90 -28.80 -19.11
C PRO A 71 22.10 -30.04 -18.68
N PRO A 72 21.13 -30.51 -19.49
CA PRO A 72 20.33 -31.66 -19.13
C PRO A 72 21.22 -32.89 -18.89
N ALA A 73 21.18 -33.42 -17.67
CA ALA A 73 21.78 -34.71 -17.35
C ALA A 73 20.99 -35.81 -18.08
N ALA A 74 21.67 -36.64 -18.88
CA ALA A 74 21.12 -37.75 -19.66
C ALA A 74 20.51 -37.40 -21.03
N SER A 75 21.39 -37.17 -22.01
CA SER A 75 21.47 -38.03 -23.20
C SER A 75 22.88 -37.84 -23.77
N GLY A 76 23.50 -38.86 -24.35
CA GLY A 76 24.83 -38.78 -24.98
C GLY A 76 24.87 -37.90 -26.24
N ALA A 77 24.12 -36.80 -26.25
CA ALA A 77 24.12 -35.78 -27.28
C ALA A 77 25.25 -34.79 -27.01
N GLU A 78 25.97 -34.44 -28.07
CA GLU A 78 27.03 -33.44 -28.04
C GLU A 78 26.57 -32.10 -27.43
N PRO A 79 27.47 -31.32 -26.80
CA PRO A 79 27.12 -30.00 -26.31
C PRO A 79 26.47 -29.17 -27.42
N GLU A 80 25.23 -28.73 -27.20
CA GLU A 80 24.44 -27.90 -28.12
C GLU A 80 25.32 -26.77 -28.71
N PRO A 81 25.55 -26.71 -30.04
CA PRO A 81 26.61 -25.92 -30.67
C PRO A 81 26.30 -24.40 -30.79
N GLY A 82 25.36 -23.87 -30.01
CA GLY A 82 24.92 -22.47 -30.10
C GLY A 82 25.47 -21.58 -28.99
N GLU A 83 25.94 -20.38 -29.34
CA GLU A 83 26.29 -19.36 -28.34
C GLU A 83 25.08 -19.06 -27.42
N PRO A 84 25.30 -18.94 -26.10
CA PRO A 84 24.22 -18.65 -25.17
C PRO A 84 23.65 -17.25 -25.41
N GLN A 85 22.33 -17.12 -25.31
CA GLN A 85 21.62 -15.86 -25.58
C GLN A 85 20.90 -15.34 -24.33
N LEU A 86 20.85 -14.01 -24.20
CA LEU A 86 19.94 -13.31 -23.31
C LEU A 86 18.66 -13.00 -24.09
N GLN A 87 17.54 -13.53 -23.65
CA GLN A 87 16.22 -13.18 -24.17
C GLN A 87 15.62 -12.09 -23.31
N VAL A 88 15.25 -10.97 -23.94
CA VAL A 88 14.56 -9.87 -23.27
C VAL A 88 13.10 -9.93 -23.69
N THR A 89 12.23 -10.23 -22.74
CA THR A 89 10.77 -10.17 -22.91
C THR A 89 10.28 -8.79 -22.54
N LEU A 90 9.80 -8.05 -23.53
CA LEU A 90 9.21 -6.72 -23.37
C LEU A 90 7.75 -6.86 -22.94
N VAL A 91 7.43 -6.28 -21.79
CA VAL A 91 6.08 -6.16 -21.22
C VAL A 91 5.55 -4.76 -21.49
N ASP A 92 4.81 -4.60 -22.59
CA ASP A 92 4.21 -3.33 -23.00
C ASP A 92 2.97 -3.04 -22.15
N CYS A 93 3.05 -2.03 -21.28
CA CYS A 93 1.96 -1.68 -20.38
C CYS A 93 1.02 -0.64 -21.01
N PRO A 94 -0.29 -0.70 -20.72
CA PRO A 94 -1.21 0.33 -21.16
C PRO A 94 -0.86 1.71 -20.57
N GLY A 95 -1.14 2.80 -21.31
CA GLY A 95 -0.85 4.17 -20.86
C GLY A 95 -2.06 4.96 -20.35
N HIS A 96 -3.27 4.43 -20.53
CA HIS A 96 -4.51 5.13 -20.19
C HIS A 96 -4.79 5.06 -18.68
N ALA A 97 -5.25 6.17 -18.07
CA ALA A 97 -5.44 6.28 -16.62
C ALA A 97 -6.41 5.23 -16.03
N SER A 98 -7.42 4.80 -16.78
CA SER A 98 -8.38 3.77 -16.33
C SER A 98 -7.79 2.36 -16.22
N LEU A 99 -6.60 2.13 -16.80
CA LEU A 99 -5.95 0.82 -16.89
C LEU A 99 -4.81 0.66 -15.88
N ILE A 100 -4.75 1.52 -14.87
CA ILE A 100 -3.71 1.49 -13.82
C ILE A 100 -3.62 0.15 -13.09
N ARG A 101 -4.75 -0.57 -12.94
CA ARG A 101 -4.79 -1.92 -12.36
C ARG A 101 -3.92 -2.90 -13.16
N THR A 102 -3.99 -2.84 -14.48
CA THR A 102 -3.17 -3.64 -15.39
C THR A 102 -1.69 -3.27 -15.27
N ILE A 103 -1.38 -1.98 -15.10
CA ILE A 103 0.00 -1.50 -14.92
C ILE A 103 0.59 -2.04 -13.60
N ILE A 104 -0.18 -2.03 -12.50
CA ILE A 104 0.25 -2.56 -11.21
C ILE A 104 0.54 -4.06 -11.28
N GLY A 105 -0.34 -4.84 -11.93
CA GLY A 105 -0.11 -6.27 -12.14
C GLY A 105 1.10 -6.54 -13.04
N GLY A 106 1.27 -5.76 -14.11
CA GLY A 106 2.44 -5.86 -15.00
C GLY A 106 3.75 -5.52 -14.30
N ALA A 107 3.78 -4.51 -13.43
CA ALA A 107 5.00 -4.11 -12.74
C ALA A 107 5.58 -5.18 -11.81
N GLN A 108 4.74 -6.10 -11.32
CA GLN A 108 5.18 -7.20 -10.45
C GLN A 108 5.92 -8.33 -11.21
N ILE A 109 5.79 -8.39 -12.54
CA ILE A 109 6.49 -9.36 -13.39
C ILE A 109 7.75 -8.80 -14.06
N ILE A 110 8.08 -7.53 -13.80
CA ILE A 110 9.14 -6.78 -14.48
C ILE A 110 10.39 -6.69 -13.60
N ASP A 111 11.53 -7.13 -14.16
CA ASP A 111 12.84 -7.06 -13.51
C ASP A 111 13.47 -5.65 -13.66
N LEU A 112 13.33 -5.06 -14.86
CA LEU A 112 13.81 -3.73 -15.20
C LEU A 112 12.71 -2.92 -15.90
N MET A 113 12.49 -1.70 -15.43
CA MET A 113 11.47 -0.81 -15.97
C MET A 113 12.10 0.19 -16.97
N MET A 114 11.50 0.33 -18.15
CA MET A 114 11.69 1.49 -19.02
C MET A 114 10.54 2.48 -18.81
N LEU A 115 10.86 3.71 -18.41
CA LEU A 115 9.90 4.82 -18.35
C LEU A 115 10.03 5.68 -19.60
N VAL A 116 9.09 5.52 -20.53
CA VAL A 116 9.04 6.21 -21.81
C VAL A 116 8.37 7.57 -21.65
N ILE A 117 9.14 8.62 -21.91
CA ILE A 117 8.74 10.01 -21.80
C ILE A 117 8.75 10.64 -23.19
N ASP A 118 7.66 11.32 -23.56
CA ASP A 118 7.65 12.19 -24.73
C ASP A 118 8.55 13.40 -24.45
N VAL A 119 9.65 13.54 -25.19
CA VAL A 119 10.66 14.59 -24.94
C VAL A 119 10.08 16.01 -25.05
N THR A 120 9.01 16.20 -25.82
CA THR A 120 8.37 17.50 -26.02
C THR A 120 7.46 17.89 -24.84
N LYS A 121 6.86 16.91 -24.16
CA LYS A 121 5.90 17.12 -23.07
C LYS A 121 6.51 16.93 -21.68
N GLY A 122 7.53 16.08 -21.59
CA GLY A 122 8.17 15.69 -20.34
C GLY A 122 7.30 14.84 -19.41
N MET A 123 7.51 14.95 -18.10
CA MET A 123 6.78 14.16 -17.10
C MET A 123 5.30 14.57 -17.05
N GLN A 124 4.41 13.62 -17.34
CA GLN A 124 2.96 13.78 -17.26
C GLN A 124 2.38 12.94 -16.10
N THR A 125 1.09 13.11 -15.76
CA THR A 125 0.44 12.49 -14.61
C THR A 125 0.68 10.98 -14.51
N GLN A 126 0.41 10.24 -15.59
CA GLN A 126 0.58 8.78 -15.64
C GLN A 126 2.06 8.37 -15.67
N SER A 127 2.96 9.24 -16.15
CA SER A 127 4.40 8.98 -16.05
C SER A 127 4.86 9.05 -14.60
N ALA A 128 4.34 10.00 -13.83
CA ALA A 128 4.59 10.10 -12.39
C ALA A 128 3.99 8.90 -11.62
N GLU A 129 2.75 8.48 -11.95
CA GLU A 129 2.16 7.27 -11.36
C GLU A 129 2.97 6.01 -11.69
N CYS A 130 3.44 5.86 -12.93
CA CYS A 130 4.33 4.76 -13.31
C CYS A 130 5.64 4.79 -12.52
N LEU A 131 6.26 5.97 -12.35
CA LEU A 131 7.47 6.10 -11.53
C LEU A 131 7.24 5.67 -10.08
N VAL A 132 6.07 5.97 -9.50
CA VAL A 132 5.70 5.48 -8.16
C VAL A 132 5.56 3.96 -8.16
N ILE A 133 4.87 3.38 -9.14
CA ILE A 133 4.75 1.91 -9.26
C ILE A 133 6.13 1.26 -9.39
N GLY A 134 7.02 1.84 -10.20
CA GLY A 134 8.41 1.37 -10.33
C GLY A 134 9.15 1.41 -8.99
N GLN A 135 8.99 2.49 -8.20
CA GLN A 135 9.61 2.59 -6.88
C GLN A 135 9.12 1.49 -5.92
N ILE A 136 7.89 1.02 -6.09
CA ILE A 136 7.32 -0.03 -5.26
C ILE A 136 7.73 -1.42 -5.76
N ALA A 137 7.62 -1.69 -7.06
CA ALA A 137 7.69 -3.05 -7.62
C ALA A 137 9.00 -3.39 -8.34
N CYS A 138 9.69 -2.43 -8.96
CA CYS A 138 10.84 -2.71 -9.83
C CYS A 138 12.18 -2.39 -9.14
N GLN A 139 13.24 -3.12 -9.48
CA GLN A 139 14.57 -2.91 -8.88
C GLN A 139 15.37 -1.81 -9.60
N LYS A 140 15.26 -1.76 -10.93
CA LYS A 140 16.00 -0.82 -11.78
C LYS A 140 15.10 -0.07 -12.74
N LEU A 141 15.54 1.12 -13.13
CA LEU A 141 14.85 2.02 -14.06
C LEU A 141 15.83 2.47 -15.15
N VAL A 142 15.33 2.57 -16.39
CA VAL A 142 15.92 3.32 -17.49
C VAL A 142 14.88 4.31 -17.99
N VAL A 143 15.24 5.59 -18.11
CA VAL A 143 14.35 6.60 -18.69
C VAL A 143 14.65 6.70 -20.18
N VAL A 144 13.60 6.64 -20.99
CA VAL A 144 13.70 6.75 -22.45
C VAL A 144 13.01 8.02 -22.90
N LEU A 145 13.77 8.98 -23.43
CA LEU A 145 13.24 10.23 -24.00
C LEU A 145 12.91 9.97 -25.47
N ASN A 146 11.64 9.66 -25.76
CA ASN A 146 11.16 9.34 -27.09
C ASN A 146 10.72 10.58 -27.88
N LYS A 147 10.58 10.43 -29.20
CA LYS A 147 10.15 11.46 -30.18
C LYS A 147 11.13 12.62 -30.37
N ILE A 148 12.43 12.32 -30.39
CA ILE A 148 13.47 13.33 -30.61
C ILE A 148 13.43 13.93 -32.02
N ASP A 149 12.79 13.25 -32.98
CA ASP A 149 12.56 13.72 -34.34
C ASP A 149 11.68 14.98 -34.39
N LEU A 150 10.74 15.13 -33.44
CA LEU A 150 9.88 16.31 -33.33
C LEU A 150 10.62 17.57 -32.87
N LEU A 151 11.85 17.43 -32.37
CA LEU A 151 12.67 18.57 -31.97
C LEU A 151 13.39 19.16 -33.20
N ALA A 152 13.29 20.48 -33.34
CA ALA A 152 14.00 21.24 -34.37
C ALA A 152 15.50 20.97 -34.31
N GLU A 153 16.10 20.59 -35.44
CA GLU A 153 17.47 20.08 -35.54
C GLU A 153 18.51 20.99 -34.86
N GLY A 154 18.45 22.30 -35.12
CA GLY A 154 19.37 23.29 -34.53
C GLY A 154 19.25 23.48 -33.02
N LYS A 155 18.17 23.02 -32.37
CA LYS A 155 17.95 23.11 -30.92
C LYS A 155 17.78 21.76 -30.24
N ARG A 156 17.88 20.65 -30.99
CA ARG A 156 17.57 19.29 -30.54
C ARG A 156 18.42 18.89 -29.34
N GLN A 157 19.75 19.01 -29.45
CA GLN A 157 20.66 18.61 -28.38
C GLN A 157 20.42 19.41 -27.09
N ALA A 158 20.32 20.74 -27.20
CA ALA A 158 20.07 21.59 -26.04
C ALA A 158 18.73 21.27 -25.33
N ALA A 159 17.68 20.91 -26.10
CA ALA A 159 16.40 20.49 -25.54
C ALA A 159 16.49 19.13 -24.83
N ILE A 160 17.20 18.16 -25.44
CA ILE A 160 17.47 16.85 -24.83
C ILE A 160 18.26 17.01 -23.52
N ASP A 161 19.31 17.83 -23.50
CA ASP A 161 20.14 18.06 -22.30
C ASP A 161 19.31 18.71 -21.18
N LYS A 162 18.48 19.70 -21.54
CA LYS A 162 17.56 20.35 -20.59
C LYS A 162 16.56 19.34 -20.00
N MET A 163 15.99 18.49 -20.84
CA MET A 163 15.02 17.48 -20.40
C MET A 163 15.70 16.40 -19.54
N THR A 164 16.91 15.98 -19.90
CA THR A 164 17.74 15.03 -19.14
C THR A 164 18.03 15.56 -17.73
N LYS A 165 18.50 16.81 -17.60
CA LYS A 165 18.72 17.44 -16.28
C LYS A 165 17.43 17.52 -15.45
N LYS A 166 16.30 17.80 -16.09
CA LYS A 166 14.98 17.82 -15.43
C LYS A 166 14.62 16.43 -14.88
N MET A 167 14.84 15.37 -15.64
CA MET A 167 14.60 13.99 -15.18
C MET A 167 15.55 13.57 -14.05
N GLN A 168 16.84 13.90 -14.15
CA GLN A 168 17.80 13.64 -13.06
C GLN A 168 17.33 14.26 -11.75
N LYS A 169 16.87 15.51 -11.78
CA LYS A 169 16.32 16.19 -10.59
C LYS A 169 15.06 15.52 -10.06
N THR A 170 14.17 15.03 -10.93
CA THR A 170 12.97 14.31 -10.49
C THR A 170 13.30 12.97 -9.84
N LEU A 171 14.33 12.28 -10.33
CA LEU A 171 14.73 10.96 -9.81
C LEU A 171 15.60 11.05 -8.54
N GLU A 172 16.11 12.23 -8.19
CA GLU A 172 17.10 12.43 -7.12
C GLU A 172 16.62 11.95 -5.74
N ASN A 173 15.32 12.11 -5.45
CA ASN A 173 14.69 11.72 -4.19
C ASN A 173 14.07 10.31 -4.23
N THR A 174 14.40 9.53 -5.27
CA THR A 174 13.87 8.16 -5.45
C THR A 174 15.01 7.16 -5.32
N LYS A 175 14.66 5.87 -5.19
CA LYS A 175 15.65 4.78 -5.26
C LYS A 175 16.35 4.65 -6.62
N PHE A 176 15.88 5.37 -7.64
CA PHE A 176 16.43 5.39 -8.99
C PHE A 176 17.38 6.58 -9.26
N ARG A 177 17.96 7.16 -8.20
CA ARG A 177 19.02 8.16 -8.33
C ARG A 177 20.14 7.62 -9.23
N GLY A 178 20.47 8.36 -10.27
CA GLY A 178 21.51 7.96 -11.23
C GLY A 178 21.06 6.96 -12.30
N ALA A 179 19.75 6.66 -12.41
CA ALA A 179 19.23 5.86 -13.51
C ALA A 179 19.59 6.46 -14.89
N PRO A 180 20.00 5.64 -15.86
CA PRO A 180 20.32 6.11 -17.20
C PRO A 180 19.14 6.78 -17.90
N ILE A 181 19.44 7.80 -18.69
CA ILE A 181 18.48 8.53 -19.52
C ILE A 181 19.00 8.52 -20.95
N ILE A 182 18.22 7.97 -21.88
CA ILE A 182 18.63 7.83 -23.29
C ILE A 182 17.60 8.44 -24.25
N PRO A 183 18.03 9.29 -25.21
CA PRO A 183 17.17 9.83 -26.25
C PRO A 183 16.99 8.88 -27.43
N VAL A 184 15.74 8.70 -27.90
CA VAL A 184 15.41 7.84 -29.06
C VAL A 184 14.26 8.42 -29.89
N ALA A 185 14.13 7.97 -31.13
CA ALA A 185 12.90 8.13 -31.92
C ALA A 185 12.46 6.75 -32.43
N ALA A 186 11.45 6.17 -31.78
CA ALA A 186 10.98 4.82 -32.11
C ALA A 186 10.24 4.74 -33.46
N LYS A 187 9.53 5.80 -33.85
CA LYS A 187 8.85 5.92 -35.13
C LYS A 187 8.91 7.38 -35.61
N PRO A 188 10.02 7.78 -36.27
CA PRO A 188 10.16 9.12 -36.83
C PRO A 188 9.00 9.45 -37.80
N GLY A 189 8.51 10.69 -37.75
CA GLY A 189 7.43 11.16 -38.62
C GLY A 189 6.02 10.69 -38.22
N GLY A 190 5.89 9.89 -37.16
CA GLY A 190 4.59 9.53 -36.57
C GLY A 190 3.87 8.35 -37.26
N PRO A 191 2.57 8.15 -36.98
CA PRO A 191 1.85 6.95 -37.42
C PRO A 191 1.65 6.87 -38.94
N GLU A 192 1.56 8.03 -39.62
CA GLU A 192 1.35 8.16 -41.07
C GLU A 192 2.66 8.17 -41.89
N ALA A 193 3.81 8.23 -41.22
CA ALA A 193 5.10 8.21 -41.91
C ALA A 193 5.32 6.86 -42.62
N PRO A 194 5.97 6.87 -43.81
CA PRO A 194 6.32 5.65 -44.51
C PRO A 194 7.23 4.78 -43.64
N GLU A 195 7.14 3.45 -43.76
CA GLU A 195 8.00 2.50 -43.01
C GLU A 195 9.50 2.63 -43.34
N THR A 196 9.87 3.49 -44.29
CA THR A 196 11.25 3.73 -44.72
C THR A 196 12.06 4.59 -43.74
N GLU A 197 11.43 5.36 -42.86
CA GLU A 197 12.17 6.14 -41.86
C GLU A 197 12.63 5.25 -40.70
N ALA A 198 13.96 5.05 -40.62
CA ALA A 198 14.55 4.15 -39.64
C ALA A 198 14.48 4.72 -38.21
N PRO A 199 14.12 3.89 -37.20
CA PRO A 199 14.20 4.28 -35.80
C PRO A 199 15.60 4.75 -35.39
N GLN A 200 15.67 5.78 -34.54
CA GLN A 200 16.92 6.41 -34.12
C GLN A 200 17.25 6.06 -32.66
N GLY A 201 18.52 5.73 -32.36
CA GLY A 201 19.01 5.46 -30.99
C GLY A 201 18.65 4.09 -30.41
N ILE A 202 18.06 3.19 -31.20
CA ILE A 202 17.60 1.87 -30.72
C ILE A 202 18.78 0.92 -30.41
N SER A 203 19.85 0.94 -31.21
CA SER A 203 21.05 0.11 -30.98
C SER A 203 21.72 0.45 -29.64
N GLU A 204 21.91 1.74 -29.37
CA GLU A 204 22.46 2.25 -28.10
C GLU A 204 21.55 1.89 -26.92
N LEU A 205 20.22 1.93 -27.10
CA LEU A 205 19.27 1.48 -26.09
C LEU A 205 19.41 -0.03 -25.79
N ILE A 206 19.59 -0.87 -26.80
CA ILE A 206 19.79 -2.32 -26.61
C ILE A 206 21.09 -2.59 -25.84
N GLU A 207 22.17 -1.90 -26.18
CA GLU A 207 23.46 -2.01 -25.48
C GLU A 207 23.32 -1.56 -24.02
N LEU A 208 22.67 -0.42 -23.79
CA LEU A 208 22.40 0.10 -22.46
C LEU A 208 21.57 -0.88 -21.62
N LEU A 209 20.46 -1.40 -22.17
CA LEU A 209 19.63 -2.41 -21.49
C LEU A 209 20.45 -3.65 -21.14
N THR A 210 21.25 -4.15 -22.08
CA THR A 210 22.12 -5.31 -21.89
C THR A 210 23.14 -5.08 -20.77
N SER A 211 23.65 -3.85 -20.62
CA SER A 211 24.55 -3.47 -19.52
C SER A 211 23.85 -3.33 -18.17
N GLN A 212 22.58 -2.89 -18.16
CA GLN A 212 21.82 -2.59 -16.94
C GLN A 212 21.09 -3.80 -16.35
N ILE A 213 20.69 -4.76 -17.18
CA ILE A 213 19.94 -5.96 -16.76
C ILE A 213 20.67 -6.68 -15.63
N SER A 214 20.01 -6.92 -14.52
CA SER A 214 20.48 -7.86 -13.49
C SER A 214 19.47 -8.99 -13.44
N ILE A 215 19.94 -10.23 -13.45
CA ILE A 215 19.06 -11.37 -13.26
C ILE A 215 18.77 -11.41 -11.76
N PRO A 216 17.50 -11.30 -11.33
CA PRO A 216 17.17 -11.48 -9.92
C PRO A 216 17.50 -12.91 -9.50
N THR A 217 17.78 -13.12 -8.22
CA THR A 217 17.89 -14.48 -7.66
C THR A 217 16.53 -15.16 -7.83
N ARG A 218 16.41 -15.97 -8.88
CA ARG A 218 15.22 -16.76 -9.14
C ARG A 218 15.31 -18.01 -8.30
N ASP A 219 14.51 -18.07 -7.26
CA ASP A 219 14.40 -19.26 -6.44
C ASP A 219 13.27 -20.13 -7.02
N PRO A 220 13.59 -21.29 -7.64
CA PRO A 220 12.56 -22.24 -8.05
C PRO A 220 11.93 -22.96 -6.85
N SER A 221 12.48 -22.78 -5.65
CA SER A 221 11.92 -23.32 -4.42
C SER A 221 10.64 -22.58 -4.03
N GLY A 222 9.68 -23.33 -3.49
CA GLY A 222 8.37 -22.80 -3.12
C GLY A 222 7.25 -23.15 -4.12
N PRO A 223 6.00 -22.84 -3.77
CA PRO A 223 4.84 -23.21 -4.56
C PRO A 223 4.80 -22.44 -5.88
N LEU A 224 4.36 -23.14 -6.93
CA LEU A 224 4.05 -22.54 -8.21
C LEU A 224 3.00 -21.45 -8.02
N LEU A 225 3.26 -20.28 -8.58
CA LEU A 225 2.26 -19.24 -8.81
C LEU A 225 2.47 -18.66 -10.21
N MET A 226 1.42 -18.60 -11.01
CA MET A 226 1.42 -18.08 -12.37
C MET A 226 0.25 -17.10 -12.54
N SER A 227 0.56 -15.90 -13.05
CA SER A 227 -0.45 -14.96 -13.53
C SER A 227 -0.84 -15.32 -14.95
N VAL A 228 -2.11 -15.63 -15.17
CA VAL A 228 -2.70 -15.91 -16.48
C VAL A 228 -3.28 -14.63 -17.07
N ASP A 229 -2.88 -14.31 -18.29
CA ASP A 229 -3.32 -13.11 -19.00
C ASP A 229 -4.31 -13.45 -20.13
N HIS A 230 -4.17 -14.64 -20.72
CA HIS A 230 -5.11 -15.15 -21.71
C HIS A 230 -5.41 -16.63 -21.52
N CYS A 231 -6.64 -17.00 -21.80
CA CYS A 231 -7.12 -18.37 -21.81
C CYS A 231 -7.94 -18.61 -23.08
N PHE A 232 -7.66 -19.70 -23.79
CA PHE A 232 -8.41 -20.08 -24.98
C PHE A 232 -8.38 -21.59 -25.19
N SER A 233 -9.35 -22.12 -25.94
CA SER A 233 -9.43 -23.56 -26.22
C SER A 233 -8.84 -23.90 -27.59
N ILE A 234 -8.15 -25.04 -27.66
CA ILE A 234 -7.70 -25.65 -28.91
C ILE A 234 -8.48 -26.95 -29.10
N LYS A 235 -9.29 -27.01 -30.16
CA LYS A 235 -10.11 -28.18 -30.49
C LYS A 235 -9.25 -29.44 -30.54
N GLY A 236 -9.60 -30.44 -29.73
CA GLY A 236 -8.92 -31.74 -29.68
C GLY A 236 -7.68 -31.80 -28.77
N GLN A 237 -7.13 -30.68 -28.29
CA GLN A 237 -5.96 -30.67 -27.41
C GLN A 237 -6.35 -30.37 -25.95
N GLY A 238 -7.18 -29.34 -25.75
CA GLY A 238 -7.59 -28.87 -24.44
C GLY A 238 -7.64 -27.33 -24.37
N THR A 239 -7.53 -26.82 -23.15
CA THR A 239 -7.53 -25.37 -22.89
C THR A 239 -6.10 -24.91 -22.63
N VAL A 240 -5.70 -23.83 -23.28
CA VAL A 240 -4.38 -23.20 -23.15
C VAL A 240 -4.51 -21.93 -22.34
N MET A 241 -3.66 -21.82 -21.31
CA MET A 241 -3.49 -20.63 -20.48
C MET A 241 -2.11 -20.05 -20.75
N THR A 242 -2.01 -18.80 -21.18
CA THR A 242 -0.73 -18.10 -21.34
C THR A 242 -0.55 -17.09 -20.22
N GLY A 243 0.67 -17.00 -19.71
CA GLY A 243 0.94 -16.20 -18.53
C GLY A 243 2.40 -16.23 -18.10
N THR A 244 2.68 -15.59 -16.99
CA THR A 244 4.03 -15.44 -16.42
C THR A 244 4.10 -16.08 -15.05
N ILE A 245 5.14 -16.89 -14.80
CA ILE A 245 5.37 -17.50 -13.49
C ILE A 245 5.88 -16.42 -12.52
N LEU A 246 5.15 -16.21 -11.43
CA LEU A 246 5.47 -15.27 -10.35
C LEU A 246 6.36 -15.90 -9.27
N SER A 247 6.22 -17.19 -9.00
CA SER A 247 7.05 -17.94 -8.04
C SER A 247 7.07 -19.43 -8.34
N GLY A 248 8.10 -20.12 -7.83
CA GLY A 248 8.25 -21.57 -7.95
C GLY A 248 8.62 -22.04 -9.35
N SER A 249 8.30 -23.29 -9.63
CA SER A 249 8.58 -23.95 -10.91
C SER A 249 7.45 -24.90 -11.31
N ILE A 250 7.44 -25.29 -12.57
CA ILE A 250 6.46 -26.23 -13.12
C ILE A 250 7.11 -27.14 -14.15
N SER A 251 6.73 -28.41 -14.14
CA SER A 251 7.15 -29.43 -15.08
C SER A 251 5.97 -30.11 -15.77
N LEU A 252 6.23 -30.77 -16.89
CA LEU A 252 5.21 -31.55 -17.58
C LEU A 252 4.66 -32.66 -16.66
N GLY A 253 3.33 -32.77 -16.64
CA GLY A 253 2.63 -33.74 -15.80
C GLY A 253 2.30 -33.24 -14.39
N ASP A 254 2.74 -32.05 -13.99
CA ASP A 254 2.34 -31.46 -12.71
C ASP A 254 0.86 -31.14 -12.67
N SER A 255 0.31 -31.07 -11.46
CA SER A 255 -1.06 -30.64 -11.20
C SER A 255 -1.08 -29.18 -10.81
N VAL A 256 -1.96 -28.41 -11.44
CA VAL A 256 -2.17 -26.99 -11.14
C VAL A 256 -3.63 -26.75 -10.72
N GLU A 257 -3.81 -25.91 -9.71
CA GLU A 257 -5.11 -25.43 -9.28
C GLU A 257 -5.47 -24.14 -10.01
N ILE A 258 -6.74 -24.05 -10.39
CA ILE A 258 -7.35 -22.83 -10.93
C ILE A 258 -8.37 -22.34 -9.90
N PRO A 259 -8.00 -21.43 -8.97
CA PRO A 259 -8.85 -21.03 -7.84
C PRO A 259 -10.19 -20.45 -8.27
N ALA A 260 -10.23 -19.69 -9.36
CA ALA A 260 -11.46 -19.11 -9.92
C ALA A 260 -12.51 -20.18 -10.27
N LEU A 261 -12.08 -21.40 -10.59
CA LEU A 261 -12.93 -22.53 -10.95
C LEU A 261 -13.04 -23.57 -9.84
N LYS A 262 -12.19 -23.49 -8.82
CA LYS A 262 -12.03 -24.51 -7.76
C LYS A 262 -11.81 -25.92 -8.32
N VAL A 263 -10.97 -26.02 -9.36
CA VAL A 263 -10.60 -27.30 -9.99
C VAL A 263 -9.09 -27.43 -10.11
N VAL A 264 -8.62 -28.68 -9.99
CA VAL A 264 -7.23 -29.06 -10.26
C VAL A 264 -7.15 -29.73 -11.63
N LYS A 265 -6.14 -29.37 -12.42
CA LYS A 265 -5.92 -29.91 -13.77
C LYS A 265 -4.46 -30.30 -13.95
N LYS A 266 -4.23 -31.36 -14.73
CA LYS A 266 -2.87 -31.84 -15.06
C LYS A 266 -2.32 -31.12 -16.29
N VAL A 267 -1.05 -30.73 -16.25
CA VAL A 267 -0.31 -30.13 -17.36
C VAL A 267 -0.03 -31.18 -18.42
N LYS A 268 -0.56 -30.96 -19.63
CA LYS A 268 -0.36 -31.87 -20.78
C LYS A 268 0.83 -31.48 -21.64
N SER A 269 0.97 -30.19 -21.94
CA SER A 269 2.07 -29.65 -22.73
C SER A 269 2.35 -28.21 -22.32
N MET A 270 3.59 -27.77 -22.53
CA MET A 270 4.03 -26.41 -22.28
C MET A 270 4.82 -25.89 -23.48
N GLN A 271 4.62 -24.61 -23.82
CA GLN A 271 5.33 -23.94 -24.90
C GLN A 271 5.78 -22.55 -24.49
N MET A 272 6.99 -22.17 -24.91
CA MET A 272 7.57 -20.86 -24.71
C MET A 272 8.09 -20.35 -26.07
N PHE A 273 7.56 -19.21 -26.53
CA PHE A 273 7.91 -18.61 -27.83
C PHE A 273 7.93 -19.60 -29.02
N HIS A 274 6.84 -20.36 -29.17
CA HIS A 274 6.65 -21.39 -30.22
C HIS A 274 7.57 -22.62 -30.13
N MET A 275 8.35 -22.76 -29.05
CA MET A 275 9.15 -23.95 -28.79
C MET A 275 8.54 -24.76 -27.63
N PRO A 276 8.44 -26.09 -27.74
CA PRO A 276 8.01 -26.94 -26.63
C PRO A 276 9.06 -26.93 -25.51
N VAL A 277 8.60 -26.88 -24.27
CA VAL A 277 9.46 -26.92 -23.07
C VAL A 277 8.95 -27.97 -22.08
N THR A 278 9.87 -28.59 -21.33
CA THR A 278 9.56 -29.64 -20.35
C THR A 278 9.46 -29.12 -18.91
N SER A 279 10.11 -28.00 -18.63
CA SER A 279 10.08 -27.29 -17.35
C SER A 279 10.11 -25.78 -17.58
N ALA A 280 9.62 -25.02 -16.61
CA ALA A 280 9.69 -23.56 -16.55
C ALA A 280 9.78 -23.09 -15.10
N MET A 281 10.34 -21.90 -14.89
CA MET A 281 10.58 -21.34 -13.55
C MET A 281 10.11 -19.89 -13.43
N GLN A 282 10.20 -19.33 -12.22
CA GLN A 282 9.89 -17.92 -11.94
C GLN A 282 10.46 -16.97 -13.01
N GLY A 283 9.60 -16.05 -13.47
CA GLY A 283 9.86 -15.03 -14.47
C GLY A 283 9.72 -15.49 -15.93
N ASP A 284 9.53 -16.78 -16.19
CA ASP A 284 9.24 -17.28 -17.53
C ASP A 284 7.80 -17.00 -17.95
N ARG A 285 7.63 -16.60 -19.22
CA ARG A 285 6.32 -16.50 -19.87
C ARG A 285 6.08 -17.73 -20.74
N LEU A 286 5.05 -18.50 -20.45
CA LEU A 286 4.73 -19.71 -21.20
C LEU A 286 3.23 -19.88 -21.44
N GLY A 287 2.90 -20.74 -22.39
CA GLY A 287 1.57 -21.33 -22.56
C GLY A 287 1.53 -22.73 -21.96
N ILE A 288 0.56 -22.99 -21.09
CA ILE A 288 0.28 -24.29 -20.49
C ILE A 288 -1.01 -24.83 -21.09
N CYS A 289 -0.96 -26.03 -21.66
CA CYS A 289 -2.15 -26.75 -22.10
C CYS A 289 -2.60 -27.74 -21.03
N VAL A 290 -3.88 -27.68 -20.66
CA VAL A 290 -4.51 -28.56 -19.68
C VAL A 290 -5.76 -29.23 -20.25
N THR A 291 -6.32 -30.20 -19.52
CA THR A 291 -7.62 -30.79 -19.86
C THR A 291 -8.71 -29.71 -19.97
N GLN A 292 -9.52 -29.81 -21.02
CA GLN A 292 -10.53 -28.84 -21.44
C GLN A 292 -11.39 -28.31 -20.28
N PHE A 293 -11.62 -26.99 -20.30
CA PHE A 293 -12.62 -26.25 -19.55
C PHE A 293 -13.04 -25.00 -20.35
N ASP A 294 -14.12 -24.32 -19.96
CA ASP A 294 -14.59 -23.11 -20.65
C ASP A 294 -13.67 -21.90 -20.37
N PRO A 295 -12.98 -21.34 -21.39
CA PRO A 295 -12.10 -20.19 -21.20
C PRO A 295 -12.81 -18.94 -20.68
N LYS A 296 -14.12 -18.80 -20.91
CA LYS A 296 -14.89 -17.63 -20.44
C LYS A 296 -14.95 -17.53 -18.91
N LEU A 297 -14.71 -18.64 -18.22
CA LEU A 297 -14.70 -18.66 -16.76
C LEU A 297 -13.37 -18.18 -16.16
N LEU A 298 -12.32 -18.05 -16.98
CA LEU A 298 -11.00 -17.57 -16.59
C LEU A 298 -10.38 -16.77 -17.74
N GLU A 299 -10.75 -15.50 -17.89
CA GLU A 299 -10.08 -14.63 -18.88
C GLU A 299 -8.69 -14.20 -18.40
N ARG A 300 -8.60 -13.81 -17.12
CA ARG A 300 -7.37 -13.49 -16.38
C ARG A 300 -7.49 -13.99 -14.96
N GLY A 301 -6.37 -14.34 -14.33
CA GLY A 301 -6.37 -14.75 -12.93
C GLY A 301 -5.08 -15.42 -12.51
N LEU A 302 -5.13 -16.11 -11.38
CA LEU A 302 -4.00 -16.87 -10.85
C LEU A 302 -4.19 -18.36 -11.12
N VAL A 303 -3.08 -19.03 -11.36
CA VAL A 303 -2.95 -20.49 -11.36
C VAL A 303 -1.81 -20.84 -10.42
N CYS A 304 -1.99 -21.82 -9.56
CA CYS A 304 -1.03 -22.11 -8.51
C CYS A 304 -0.84 -23.60 -8.27
N ALA A 305 0.16 -23.94 -7.46
CA ALA A 305 0.21 -25.26 -6.84
C ALA A 305 -1.08 -25.48 -6.01
N PRO A 306 -1.66 -26.69 -6.01
CA PRO A 306 -2.86 -26.97 -5.23
C PRO A 306 -2.70 -26.59 -3.76
N GLU A 307 -3.74 -25.98 -3.18
CA GLU A 307 -3.83 -25.59 -1.76
C GLU A 307 -2.74 -24.59 -1.29
N SER A 308 -2.00 -23.97 -2.22
CA SER A 308 -0.92 -23.03 -1.88
C SER A 308 -1.39 -21.58 -1.70
N LEU A 309 -2.52 -21.21 -2.29
CA LEU A 309 -3.11 -19.89 -2.14
C LEU A 309 -4.22 -19.92 -1.08
N HIS A 310 -4.39 -18.79 -0.42
CA HIS A 310 -5.42 -18.61 0.59
C HIS A 310 -6.38 -17.49 0.17
N THR A 311 -7.64 -17.64 0.58
CA THR A 311 -8.69 -16.65 0.34
C THR A 311 -8.93 -15.88 1.62
N VAL A 312 -8.75 -14.56 1.57
CA VAL A 312 -8.83 -13.70 2.75
C VAL A 312 -10.02 -12.75 2.66
N HIS A 313 -10.69 -12.54 3.79
CA HIS A 313 -11.80 -11.60 3.95
C HIS A 313 -11.34 -10.26 4.54
N ALA A 314 -10.27 -10.30 5.32
CA ALA A 314 -9.58 -9.13 5.83
C ALA A 314 -8.07 -9.41 5.88
N ALA A 315 -7.25 -8.37 6.02
CA ALA A 315 -5.81 -8.52 6.15
C ALA A 315 -5.21 -7.44 7.04
N ILE A 316 -4.20 -7.80 7.84
CA ILE A 316 -3.27 -6.87 8.46
C ILE A 316 -2.14 -6.61 7.47
N ILE A 317 -1.96 -5.34 7.12
CA ILE A 317 -0.95 -4.91 6.17
C ILE A 317 -0.02 -3.87 6.81
N SER A 318 1.25 -3.85 6.41
CA SER A 318 2.07 -2.66 6.62
C SER A 318 1.56 -1.53 5.73
N VAL A 319 1.80 -0.27 6.12
CA VAL A 319 1.37 0.89 5.34
C VAL A 319 2.48 1.94 5.29
N GLU A 320 2.84 2.30 4.06
CA GLU A 320 3.66 3.46 3.73
C GLU A 320 2.87 4.37 2.80
N LYS A 321 2.68 5.62 3.22
CA LYS A 321 1.96 6.61 2.41
C LYS A 321 2.82 7.02 1.21
N ILE A 322 2.19 7.13 0.05
CA ILE A 322 2.84 7.64 -1.16
C ILE A 322 2.91 9.17 -1.07
N PRO A 323 4.11 9.79 -1.09
CA PRO A 323 4.26 11.24 -0.87
C PRO A 323 3.52 12.10 -1.90
N TYR A 324 3.37 11.60 -3.13
CA TYR A 324 2.68 12.31 -4.22
C TYR A 324 1.15 12.29 -4.09
N PHE A 325 0.60 11.49 -3.17
CA PHE A 325 -0.83 11.46 -2.89
C PHE A 325 -1.25 12.67 -2.05
N ARG A 326 -2.14 13.49 -2.62
CA ARG A 326 -2.71 14.63 -1.90
C ARG A 326 -3.97 14.21 -1.16
N GLY A 327 -3.85 14.08 0.16
CA GLY A 327 -4.99 13.85 1.04
C GLY A 327 -4.65 13.01 2.26
N PRO A 328 -5.51 13.02 3.29
CA PRO A 328 -5.34 12.18 4.45
C PRO A 328 -5.75 10.73 4.16
N LEU A 329 -5.06 9.79 4.79
CA LEU A 329 -5.48 8.39 4.85
C LEU A 329 -6.29 8.20 6.14
N GLN A 330 -7.61 8.25 6.04
CA GLN A 330 -8.50 8.21 7.20
C GLN A 330 -8.99 6.80 7.51
N THR A 331 -9.06 6.48 8.80
CA THR A 331 -9.73 5.26 9.26
C THR A 331 -11.21 5.31 8.86
N LYS A 332 -11.73 4.15 8.45
CA LYS A 332 -13.05 3.89 7.83
C LYS A 332 -13.23 4.39 6.40
N ALA A 333 -12.25 5.07 5.81
CA ALA A 333 -12.30 5.39 4.39
C ALA A 333 -12.18 4.12 3.54
N LYS A 334 -12.84 4.14 2.38
CA LYS A 334 -12.75 3.08 1.38
C LYS A 334 -11.70 3.42 0.32
N PHE A 335 -10.95 2.41 -0.10
CA PHE A 335 -9.96 2.51 -1.17
C PHE A 335 -10.08 1.32 -2.10
N HIS A 336 -9.62 1.51 -3.34
CA HIS A 336 -9.33 0.41 -4.25
C HIS A 336 -8.02 -0.24 -3.79
N ILE A 337 -8.09 -1.47 -3.31
CA ILE A 337 -6.96 -2.24 -2.81
C ILE A 337 -6.58 -3.27 -3.86
N THR A 338 -5.39 -3.10 -4.44
CA THR A 338 -4.79 -4.07 -5.33
C THR A 338 -3.91 -5.00 -4.52
N VAL A 339 -4.20 -6.30 -4.58
CA VAL A 339 -3.46 -7.38 -3.92
C VAL A 339 -3.02 -8.35 -5.01
N GLY A 340 -1.73 -8.36 -5.33
CA GLY A 340 -1.24 -9.08 -6.50
C GLY A 340 -1.88 -8.57 -7.80
N HIS A 341 -2.68 -9.43 -8.45
CA HIS A 341 -3.35 -9.16 -9.73
C HIS A 341 -4.86 -8.87 -9.58
N GLU A 342 -5.41 -8.97 -8.37
CA GLU A 342 -6.81 -8.64 -8.09
C GLU A 342 -6.93 -7.25 -7.48
N THR A 343 -8.03 -6.54 -7.76
CA THR A 343 -8.33 -5.26 -7.12
C THR A 343 -9.75 -5.25 -6.62
N VAL A 344 -9.91 -5.03 -5.32
CA VAL A 344 -11.19 -5.00 -4.61
C VAL A 344 -11.32 -3.72 -3.80
N MET A 345 -12.55 -3.31 -3.48
CA MET A 345 -12.77 -2.24 -2.52
C MET A 345 -12.52 -2.75 -1.10
N GLY A 346 -11.84 -1.95 -0.28
CA GLY A 346 -11.58 -2.26 1.12
C GLY A 346 -11.70 -1.04 2.02
N ARG A 347 -12.18 -1.26 3.24
CA ARG A 347 -12.21 -0.25 4.30
C ARG A 347 -10.98 -0.42 5.21
N LEU A 348 -10.34 0.68 5.61
CA LEU A 348 -9.15 0.63 6.44
C LEU A 348 -9.38 1.05 7.89
N MET A 349 -8.65 0.45 8.82
CA MET A 349 -8.41 0.98 10.16
C MET A 349 -6.90 1.09 10.40
N PHE A 350 -6.40 2.30 10.56
CA PHE A 350 -4.98 2.56 10.83
C PHE A 350 -4.64 2.41 12.31
N PHE A 351 -3.44 1.92 12.57
CA PHE A 351 -2.86 1.86 13.91
C PHE A 351 -1.33 1.95 13.85
N SER A 352 -0.73 2.42 14.94
CA SER A 352 0.70 2.63 15.12
C SER A 352 1.24 1.73 16.23
N PRO A 353 2.56 1.60 16.39
CA PRO A 353 3.12 1.04 17.62
C PRO A 353 2.70 1.89 18.83
N ALA A 354 2.90 1.39 20.04
CA ALA A 354 2.80 2.21 21.25
C ALA A 354 3.79 3.40 21.17
N PRO A 355 3.49 4.58 21.74
CA PRO A 355 4.37 5.76 21.69
C PRO A 355 5.82 5.50 22.10
N ASP A 356 6.03 4.64 23.09
CA ASP A 356 7.34 4.26 23.60
C ASP A 356 8.15 3.41 22.60
N SER A 357 7.47 2.87 21.58
CA SER A 357 8.01 1.95 20.57
C SER A 357 8.06 2.53 19.15
N PHE A 358 7.96 3.85 18.99
CA PHE A 358 7.96 4.49 17.65
C PHE A 358 9.25 4.28 16.85
N ASP A 359 10.37 4.00 17.52
CA ASP A 359 11.70 3.86 16.92
C ASP A 359 12.11 2.44 16.57
N HIS A 360 11.28 1.44 16.91
CA HIS A 360 11.58 0.05 16.59
C HIS A 360 11.79 -0.13 15.08
N GLU A 361 12.65 -1.08 14.74
CA GLU A 361 12.91 -1.39 13.34
C GLU A 361 11.67 -1.96 12.67
N PRO A 362 11.40 -1.58 11.41
CA PRO A 362 10.25 -2.07 10.69
C PRO A 362 10.40 -3.57 10.39
N VAL A 363 9.38 -4.35 10.72
CA VAL A 363 9.31 -5.80 10.46
C VAL A 363 8.33 -6.05 9.31
N LEU A 364 8.81 -6.60 8.19
CA LEU A 364 8.02 -6.76 6.96
C LEU A 364 7.68 -8.22 6.61
N ASP A 365 8.17 -9.18 7.39
CA ASP A 365 7.99 -10.63 7.17
C ASP A 365 6.96 -11.27 8.11
N SER A 366 6.57 -10.57 9.16
CA SER A 366 5.70 -11.09 10.22
C SER A 366 4.98 -9.97 10.98
N PHE A 367 4.02 -10.35 11.83
CA PHE A 367 3.29 -9.43 12.69
C PHE A 367 3.22 -9.99 14.13
N ASP A 368 3.61 -9.17 15.12
CA ASP A 368 3.65 -9.59 16.51
C ASP A 368 2.34 -9.26 17.25
N PHE A 369 1.57 -10.30 17.56
CA PHE A 369 0.31 -10.20 18.32
C PHE A 369 0.49 -10.06 19.84
N SER A 370 1.70 -10.24 20.35
CA SER A 370 1.98 -10.10 21.78
C SER A 370 1.99 -8.63 22.21
N GLN A 371 2.36 -7.72 21.30
CA GLN A 371 2.47 -6.28 21.51
C GLN A 371 1.12 -5.56 21.51
N GLU A 372 1.09 -4.38 22.13
CA GLU A 372 -0.05 -3.47 22.09
C GLU A 372 0.15 -2.38 21.03
N TYR A 373 -0.94 -2.03 20.34
CA TYR A 373 -0.92 -1.05 19.26
C TYR A 373 -1.87 0.11 19.55
N LEU A 374 -1.48 1.31 19.17
CA LEU A 374 -2.29 2.50 19.35
C LEU A 374 -3.15 2.74 18.11
N PHE A 375 -4.47 2.77 18.29
CA PHE A 375 -5.41 3.13 17.24
C PHE A 375 -5.16 4.55 16.73
N GLN A 376 -5.28 4.76 15.41
CA GLN A 376 -5.19 6.07 14.78
C GLN A 376 -6.45 6.40 13.96
N GLU A 377 -6.98 7.62 14.09
CA GLU A 377 -8.09 8.08 13.23
C GLU A 377 -7.61 8.36 11.79
N GLN A 378 -6.31 8.57 11.60
CA GLN A 378 -5.67 8.73 10.29
C GLN A 378 -4.20 8.29 10.33
N TYR A 379 -3.61 7.97 9.18
CA TYR A 379 -2.17 7.74 9.06
C TYR A 379 -1.37 8.95 9.54
N LEU A 380 -0.32 8.70 10.32
CA LEU A 380 0.56 9.74 10.84
C LEU A 380 1.62 10.09 9.79
N ASP A 381 1.60 11.32 9.31
CA ASP A 381 2.52 11.83 8.29
C ASP A 381 3.43 12.91 8.87
N LYS A 382 4.65 13.04 8.35
CA LYS A 382 5.60 14.08 8.80
C LYS A 382 5.14 15.48 8.38
N ASP A 383 4.42 15.56 7.26
CA ASP A 383 3.97 16.83 6.67
C ASP A 383 2.66 17.38 7.27
N SER A 384 2.05 16.69 8.25
CA SER A 384 0.78 17.11 8.86
C SER A 384 0.94 17.94 10.15
N ALA A 385 2.17 18.31 10.52
CA ALA A 385 2.38 19.34 11.53
C ALA A 385 1.82 20.68 11.00
N PRO A 386 0.93 21.37 11.74
CA PRO A 386 0.44 22.67 11.29
C PRO A 386 1.62 23.65 11.16
N PRO A 387 1.62 24.54 10.13
CA PRO A 387 2.63 25.58 10.04
C PRO A 387 2.54 26.46 11.30
N VAL A 388 3.68 26.63 11.97
CA VAL A 388 3.82 27.52 13.12
C VAL A 388 3.44 28.93 12.66
N THR A 389 2.27 29.39 13.07
CA THR A 389 1.93 30.82 12.99
C THR A 389 2.73 31.52 14.07
N ASP A 390 3.66 32.35 13.62
CA ASP A 390 4.48 33.24 14.45
C ASP A 390 3.56 34.25 15.14
N SER A 391 3.13 33.94 16.37
CA SER A 391 2.55 34.90 17.30
C SER A 391 3.02 34.53 18.70
N GLY A 392 3.96 35.31 19.21
CA GLY A 392 4.56 35.11 20.52
C GLY A 392 3.54 35.23 21.65
N GLU A 393 3.59 34.27 22.56
CA GLU A 393 3.86 34.48 23.98
C GLU A 393 4.08 33.09 24.61
N ALA A 394 5.20 32.93 25.30
CA ALA A 394 5.64 31.67 25.87
C ALA A 394 4.90 31.42 27.20
N ASP A 395 3.94 30.50 27.19
CA ASP A 395 3.36 29.94 28.41
C ASP A 395 4.03 28.59 28.74
N GLN A 396 5.09 28.67 29.53
CA GLN A 396 5.78 27.52 30.11
C GLN A 396 4.94 26.99 31.29
N ASN A 397 4.01 26.05 31.04
CA ASN A 397 3.59 25.00 31.99
C ASN A 397 2.36 24.22 31.48
N THR A 398 2.54 23.38 30.46
CA THR A 398 1.72 22.18 30.31
C THR A 398 2.58 21.06 29.70
N GLY A 399 2.66 19.92 30.38
CA GLY A 399 3.29 18.72 29.84
C GLY A 399 2.49 18.18 28.66
N GLN A 400 2.80 18.63 27.45
CA GLN A 400 2.49 17.93 26.20
C GLN A 400 3.62 16.95 25.91
N PRO A 401 3.36 15.64 25.78
CA PRO A 401 4.23 14.77 25.03
C PRO A 401 3.55 14.44 23.71
N THR A 402 3.99 15.11 22.64
CA THR A 402 4.21 14.59 21.27
C THR A 402 4.18 15.75 20.27
N GLU A 403 5.19 16.61 20.31
CA GLU A 403 5.57 17.35 19.11
C GLU A 403 6.16 16.36 18.09
N GLY A 404 5.54 16.26 16.92
CA GLY A 404 6.21 15.96 15.64
C GLY A 404 6.84 14.60 15.35
N ARG A 405 6.76 13.57 16.22
CA ARG A 405 7.42 12.29 15.96
C ARG A 405 6.50 11.28 15.24
N CYS A 406 6.81 10.96 13.98
CA CYS A 406 6.14 9.88 13.25
C CYS A 406 6.81 8.52 13.53
N PRO A 407 6.03 7.44 13.71
CA PRO A 407 6.58 6.11 13.90
C PRO A 407 7.29 5.60 12.63
N ARG A 408 8.31 4.75 12.80
CA ARG A 408 9.03 4.13 11.67
C ARG A 408 8.20 3.13 10.89
N GLN A 409 7.20 2.52 11.53
CA GLN A 409 6.27 1.59 10.91
C GLN A 409 4.83 1.87 11.35
N GLN A 410 3.89 1.71 10.42
CA GLN A 410 2.46 1.79 10.67
C GLN A 410 1.76 0.64 9.93
N TRP A 411 0.57 0.31 10.40
CA TRP A 411 -0.22 -0.77 9.85
C TRP A 411 -1.66 -0.33 9.62
N ALA A 412 -2.36 -1.13 8.83
CA ALA A 412 -3.80 -1.07 8.74
C ALA A 412 -4.42 -2.46 8.75
N LEU A 413 -5.60 -2.55 9.34
CA LEU A 413 -6.54 -3.63 9.06
C LEU A 413 -7.36 -3.22 7.84
N VAL A 414 -7.32 -4.03 6.78
CA VAL A 414 -8.16 -3.89 5.60
C VAL A 414 -9.30 -4.90 5.70
N GLU A 415 -10.54 -4.41 5.62
CA GLU A 415 -11.74 -5.24 5.49
C GLU A 415 -12.18 -5.19 4.02
N PHE A 416 -12.10 -6.31 3.31
CA PHE A 416 -12.44 -6.37 1.90
C PHE A 416 -13.95 -6.52 1.70
N GLU A 417 -14.52 -5.83 0.70
CA GLU A 417 -15.94 -5.99 0.35
C GLU A 417 -16.23 -7.34 -0.30
N LYS A 418 -15.22 -7.91 -0.98
CA LYS A 418 -15.25 -9.26 -1.54
C LYS A 418 -13.96 -9.99 -1.13
N PRO A 419 -14.01 -11.31 -0.89
CA PRO A 419 -12.81 -12.07 -0.57
C PRO A 419 -11.80 -12.01 -1.71
N VAL A 420 -10.52 -12.05 -1.37
CA VAL A 420 -9.41 -11.96 -2.32
C VAL A 420 -8.54 -13.21 -2.20
N THR A 421 -8.17 -13.81 -3.32
CA THR A 421 -7.24 -14.94 -3.34
C THR A 421 -5.84 -14.43 -3.65
N CYS A 422 -4.90 -14.63 -2.73
CA CYS A 422 -3.56 -14.03 -2.85
C CYS A 422 -2.49 -14.92 -2.20
N PRO A 423 -1.21 -14.73 -2.56
CA PRO A 423 -0.12 -15.36 -1.83
C PRO A 423 0.16 -14.62 -0.51
N ARG A 424 0.76 -15.33 0.44
CA ARG A 424 1.26 -14.73 1.69
C ARG A 424 2.35 -13.71 1.40
N LEU A 425 2.46 -12.68 2.25
CA LEU A 425 3.50 -11.64 2.15
C LEU A 425 3.51 -10.90 0.79
N CYS A 426 2.37 -10.84 0.12
CA CYS A 426 2.26 -10.16 -1.17
C CYS A 426 2.21 -8.63 -1.02
N LEU A 427 2.56 -7.95 -2.10
CA LEU A 427 2.46 -6.50 -2.20
C LEU A 427 1.00 -6.06 -2.23
N VAL A 428 0.69 -5.01 -1.48
CA VAL A 428 -0.62 -4.36 -1.42
C VAL A 428 -0.48 -2.89 -1.80
N ILE A 429 -1.35 -2.40 -2.67
CA ILE A 429 -1.41 -0.99 -3.07
C ILE A 429 -2.84 -0.47 -2.86
N GLY A 430 -2.97 0.62 -2.11
CA GLY A 430 -4.22 1.35 -1.94
C GLY A 430 -4.30 2.57 -2.86
N SER A 431 -5.44 2.76 -3.51
CA SER A 431 -5.64 3.84 -4.49
C SER A 431 -7.06 4.41 -4.48
N ARG A 432 -7.22 5.62 -5.01
CA ARG A 432 -8.52 6.27 -5.25
C ARG A 432 -8.78 6.36 -6.76
N LEU A 433 -9.29 5.28 -7.33
CA LEU A 433 -9.49 5.16 -8.78
C LEU A 433 -10.80 5.79 -9.28
N ASP A 434 -11.71 6.16 -8.37
CA ASP A 434 -12.92 6.93 -8.68
C ASP A 434 -12.64 8.41 -8.96
N ALA A 435 -11.42 8.87 -8.69
CA ALA A 435 -11.00 10.23 -8.98
C ALA A 435 -10.94 10.48 -10.50
N ASP A 436 -11.17 11.73 -10.90
CA ASP A 436 -11.14 12.16 -12.30
C ASP A 436 -9.83 11.69 -12.98
N ILE A 437 -9.97 11.06 -14.15
CA ILE A 437 -8.86 10.56 -14.97
C ILE A 437 -7.96 11.70 -15.49
N HIS A 438 -8.47 12.93 -15.51
CA HIS A 438 -7.74 14.13 -15.89
C HIS A 438 -7.18 14.90 -14.68
N ALA A 439 -7.36 14.39 -13.46
CA ALA A 439 -6.82 15.03 -12.27
C ALA A 439 -5.28 15.08 -12.31
N ASN A 440 -4.72 16.22 -11.93
CA ASN A 440 -3.27 16.45 -11.88
C ASN A 440 -2.62 15.95 -10.57
N THR A 441 -3.21 14.97 -9.91
CA THR A 441 -2.74 14.42 -8.62
C THR A 441 -2.58 12.92 -8.70
N CYS A 442 -1.58 12.37 -8.00
CA CYS A 442 -1.39 10.93 -7.93
C CYS A 442 -2.60 10.27 -7.25
N ARG A 443 -3.13 9.20 -7.87
CA ARG A 443 -4.27 8.43 -7.33
C ARG A 443 -3.83 7.28 -6.42
N LEU A 444 -2.56 6.90 -6.45
CA LEU A 444 -1.98 5.88 -5.59
C LEU A 444 -1.73 6.49 -4.22
N ALA A 445 -2.35 5.94 -3.17
CA ALA A 445 -2.42 6.54 -1.86
C ALA A 445 -1.37 5.99 -0.88
N PHE A 446 -1.18 4.67 -0.88
CA PHE A 446 -0.23 3.98 -0.03
C PHE A 446 0.16 2.63 -0.65
N HIS A 447 1.26 2.05 -0.18
CA HIS A 447 1.65 0.67 -0.45
C HIS A 447 2.09 -0.03 0.84
N GLY A 448 2.23 -1.35 0.78
CA GLY A 448 2.72 -2.14 1.89
C GLY A 448 2.69 -3.63 1.59
N VAL A 449 2.89 -4.43 2.62
CA VAL A 449 2.98 -5.90 2.53
C VAL A 449 1.83 -6.52 3.33
N LEU A 450 1.23 -7.58 2.78
CA LEU A 450 0.23 -8.38 3.47
C LEU A 450 0.90 -9.27 4.52
N LEU A 451 0.94 -8.81 5.77
CA LEU A 451 1.62 -9.51 6.86
C LEU A 451 0.80 -10.68 7.40
N CYS A 452 -0.51 -10.52 7.50
CA CYS A 452 -1.41 -11.57 7.99
C CYS A 452 -2.77 -11.50 7.29
N GLY A 453 -3.17 -12.61 6.66
CA GLY A 453 -4.47 -12.77 6.03
C GLY A 453 -5.47 -13.43 6.98
N LEU A 454 -6.70 -12.93 7.04
CA LEU A 454 -7.79 -13.47 7.84
C LEU A 454 -8.73 -14.25 6.92
N GLU A 455 -8.64 -15.58 6.97
CA GLU A 455 -9.34 -16.52 6.08
C GLU A 455 -10.76 -16.84 6.53
N ASP A 456 -11.03 -16.81 7.84
CA ASP A 456 -12.37 -17.01 8.39
C ASP A 456 -13.30 -15.87 7.98
N LYS A 457 -14.54 -16.20 7.60
CA LYS A 457 -15.56 -15.18 7.31
C LYS A 457 -15.97 -14.40 8.57
N ASP A 458 -15.97 -15.07 9.71
CA ASP A 458 -16.34 -14.52 11.02
C ASP A 458 -15.09 -14.08 11.82
N TYR A 459 -14.04 -13.66 11.11
CA TYR A 459 -12.77 -13.19 11.68
C TYR A 459 -12.92 -12.13 12.77
N ALA A 460 -14.00 -11.35 12.74
CA ALA A 460 -14.29 -10.35 13.74
C ALA A 460 -14.48 -10.92 15.15
N GLU A 461 -14.99 -12.16 15.25
CA GLU A 461 -15.18 -12.87 16.51
C GLU A 461 -14.09 -13.92 16.73
N SER A 462 -13.65 -14.62 15.68
CA SER A 462 -12.65 -15.69 15.82
C SER A 462 -11.22 -15.20 16.01
N PHE A 463 -10.85 -14.06 15.41
CA PHE A 463 -9.46 -13.62 15.31
C PHE A 463 -9.19 -12.24 15.93
N LEU A 464 -10.02 -11.23 15.61
CA LEU A 464 -9.77 -9.85 16.05
C LEU A 464 -9.63 -9.64 17.57
N PRO A 465 -10.26 -10.44 18.47
CA PRO A 465 -10.00 -10.33 19.91
C PRO A 465 -8.53 -10.54 20.31
N GLY A 466 -7.73 -11.24 19.48
CA GLY A 466 -6.29 -11.40 19.68
C GLY A 466 -5.45 -10.16 19.33
N LEU A 467 -6.00 -9.22 18.54
CA LEU A 467 -5.31 -8.01 18.12
C LEU A 467 -5.47 -6.89 19.17
N LYS A 468 -4.39 -6.58 19.89
CA LYS A 468 -4.39 -5.63 21.02
C LYS A 468 -4.31 -4.16 20.58
N VAL A 469 -5.23 -3.72 19.73
CA VAL A 469 -5.36 -2.30 19.34
C VAL A 469 -6.23 -1.56 20.35
N TYR A 470 -5.72 -0.48 20.93
CA TYR A 470 -6.45 0.33 21.91
C TYR A 470 -6.60 1.79 21.51
N LYS A 471 -7.69 2.42 21.96
CA LYS A 471 -7.85 3.89 21.98
C LYS A 471 -7.50 4.39 23.37
N LEU A 472 -6.54 5.31 23.45
CA LEU A 472 -6.31 6.06 24.69
C LEU A 472 -7.46 7.06 24.88
N LYS A 473 -8.19 6.93 25.98
CA LYS A 473 -9.31 7.81 26.32
C LYS A 473 -8.94 8.64 27.54
N ARG A 474 -9.06 9.95 27.42
CA ARG A 474 -8.99 10.89 28.53
C ARG A 474 -10.37 11.52 28.73
N LYS A 475 -10.81 11.58 29.97
CA LYS A 475 -12.04 12.25 30.38
C LYS A 475 -11.71 13.25 31.46
N HIS A 476 -12.33 14.42 31.37
CA HIS A 476 -12.19 15.48 32.35
C HIS A 476 -13.52 15.73 33.04
N GLY A 477 -13.47 16.00 34.33
CA GLY A 477 -14.63 16.29 35.16
C GLY A 477 -14.25 17.26 36.26
N LEU A 478 -15.18 17.48 37.19
CA LEU A 478 -15.00 18.38 38.31
C LEU A 478 -15.44 17.68 39.60
N VAL A 479 -14.79 18.02 40.70
CA VAL A 479 -15.31 17.69 42.03
C VAL A 479 -16.46 18.65 42.35
N GLU A 480 -17.61 18.10 42.73
CA GLU A 480 -18.79 18.88 43.10
C GLU A 480 -18.82 19.22 44.58
N ARG A 481 -18.57 18.21 45.43
CA ARG A 481 -18.57 18.37 46.89
C ARG A 481 -17.77 17.27 47.57
N VAL A 482 -17.26 17.59 48.75
CA VAL A 482 -16.64 16.63 49.67
C VAL A 482 -17.72 15.96 50.52
N MET A 483 -17.61 14.65 50.74
CA MET A 483 -18.46 13.93 51.69
C MET A 483 -17.75 13.78 53.04
N ASP A 484 -16.50 13.35 52.99
CA ASP A 484 -15.61 13.15 54.13
C ASP A 484 -14.15 13.32 53.68
N ASP A 485 -13.21 13.17 54.61
CA ASP A 485 -11.78 13.37 54.35
C ASP A 485 -11.19 12.44 53.28
N HIS A 486 -11.88 11.34 52.94
CA HIS A 486 -11.43 10.31 52.00
C HIS A 486 -12.41 10.09 50.85
N SER A 487 -13.47 10.90 50.73
CA SER A 487 -14.54 10.68 49.74
C SER A 487 -15.04 11.98 49.16
N VAL A 488 -15.12 12.03 47.83
CA VAL A 488 -15.66 13.17 47.08
C VAL A 488 -16.71 12.73 46.07
N ILE A 489 -17.62 13.63 45.72
CA ILE A 489 -18.56 13.45 44.62
C ILE A 489 -18.03 14.18 43.39
N GLY A 490 -17.75 13.40 42.34
CA GLY A 490 -17.41 13.90 41.02
C GLY A 490 -18.66 14.13 40.16
N ARG A 491 -18.57 15.12 39.26
CA ARG A 491 -19.56 15.39 38.21
C ARG A 491 -18.88 15.71 36.88
N SER A 492 -19.67 15.75 35.81
CA SER A 492 -19.26 16.17 34.46
C SER A 492 -18.19 15.29 33.78
N LEU A 493 -17.79 14.17 34.38
CA LEU A 493 -16.87 13.21 33.76
C LEU A 493 -17.59 12.21 32.82
N PHE A 494 -18.88 11.95 33.09
CA PHE A 494 -19.72 11.02 32.35
C PHE A 494 -21.02 11.70 31.86
N LYS A 495 -21.50 11.28 30.68
CA LYS A 495 -22.85 11.64 30.23
C LYS A 495 -23.90 10.90 31.08
N LYS A 496 -25.11 11.46 31.23
CA LYS A 496 -26.20 10.87 32.04
C LYS A 496 -26.52 9.41 31.70
N GLU A 497 -26.39 9.03 30.43
CA GLU A 497 -26.64 7.69 29.89
C GLU A 497 -25.47 6.69 30.08
N THR A 498 -24.35 7.12 30.67
CA THR A 498 -23.17 6.26 30.81
C THR A 498 -23.35 5.29 31.98
N ASN A 499 -23.14 4.00 31.75
CA ASN A 499 -23.09 3.02 32.83
C ASN A 499 -21.78 3.19 33.65
N ILE A 500 -21.89 3.84 34.81
CA ILE A 500 -20.75 4.15 35.70
C ILE A 500 -20.15 2.88 36.31
N GLN A 501 -20.93 1.79 36.44
CA GLN A 501 -20.43 0.53 37.00
C GLN A 501 -19.22 -0.03 36.24
N LEU A 502 -19.13 0.23 34.93
CA LEU A 502 -17.98 -0.19 34.13
C LEU A 502 -16.67 0.51 34.52
N PHE A 503 -16.75 1.66 35.18
CA PHE A 503 -15.60 2.51 35.55
C PHE A 503 -15.23 2.38 37.04
N VAL A 504 -15.99 1.61 37.82
CA VAL A 504 -15.70 1.35 39.23
C VAL A 504 -14.35 0.63 39.35
N GLY A 505 -13.53 1.07 40.31
CA GLY A 505 -12.16 0.59 40.51
C GLY A 505 -11.09 1.31 39.70
N LEU A 506 -11.46 2.18 38.74
CA LEU A 506 -10.48 2.96 37.98
C LEU A 506 -9.94 4.14 38.80
N LYS A 507 -8.63 4.37 38.70
CA LYS A 507 -7.88 5.49 39.29
C LYS A 507 -8.23 6.80 38.57
N VAL A 508 -8.42 7.87 39.31
CA VAL A 508 -8.68 9.23 38.82
C VAL A 508 -7.73 10.19 39.52
N SER A 509 -7.10 11.09 38.80
CA SER A 509 -6.24 12.12 39.38
C SER A 509 -7.01 13.43 39.59
N LEU A 510 -6.82 14.06 40.73
CA LEU A 510 -7.29 15.41 41.01
C LEU A 510 -6.24 16.43 40.53
N SER A 511 -6.66 17.64 40.18
CA SER A 511 -5.76 18.73 39.76
C SER A 511 -4.77 19.17 40.85
N THR A 512 -5.10 18.86 42.10
CA THR A 512 -4.33 19.07 43.33
C THR A 512 -3.34 17.94 43.62
N GLY A 513 -3.25 16.93 42.74
CA GLY A 513 -2.23 15.88 42.78
C GLY A 513 -2.66 14.57 43.48
N GLU A 514 -3.83 14.52 44.12
CA GLU A 514 -4.29 13.28 44.77
C GLU A 514 -4.77 12.24 43.75
N LEU A 515 -4.54 10.97 44.09
CA LEU A 515 -5.08 9.83 43.35
C LEU A 515 -6.30 9.27 44.09
N GLY A 516 -7.44 9.30 43.43
CA GLY A 516 -8.68 8.66 43.87
C GLY A 516 -9.01 7.43 43.03
N VAL A 517 -10.00 6.67 43.49
CA VAL A 517 -10.57 5.49 42.84
C VAL A 517 -12.08 5.67 42.75
N ILE A 518 -12.66 5.43 41.58
CA ILE A 518 -14.12 5.49 41.39
C ILE A 518 -14.76 4.35 42.19
N ASP A 519 -15.67 4.69 43.10
CA ASP A 519 -16.32 3.76 44.03
C ASP A 519 -17.69 3.32 43.49
N SER A 520 -18.61 4.27 43.29
CA SER A 520 -19.99 3.95 42.89
C SER A 520 -20.69 5.10 42.18
N ALA A 521 -21.80 4.80 41.50
CA ALA A 521 -22.70 5.82 40.97
C ALA A 521 -23.42 6.56 42.11
N PHE A 522 -23.67 7.87 41.94
CA PHE A 522 -24.33 8.70 42.95
C PHE A 522 -25.56 9.42 42.36
N GLY A 523 -26.76 8.98 42.74
CA GLY A 523 -28.03 9.56 42.27
C GLY A 523 -28.31 9.35 40.77
N GLN A 524 -29.19 10.16 40.18
CA GLN A 524 -29.66 10.01 38.78
C GLN A 524 -28.91 10.89 37.75
N SER A 525 -27.94 11.70 38.16
CA SER A 525 -27.39 12.81 37.35
C SER A 525 -25.99 12.61 36.79
N GLY A 526 -25.53 11.37 36.58
CA GLY A 526 -24.17 11.10 36.06
C GLY A 526 -23.06 11.45 37.05
N LYS A 527 -23.42 11.66 38.33
CA LYS A 527 -22.50 11.89 39.44
C LYS A 527 -22.00 10.55 39.97
N PHE A 528 -20.84 10.56 40.58
CA PHE A 528 -20.18 9.37 41.07
C PHE A 528 -19.35 9.68 42.30
N LYS A 529 -19.18 8.69 43.15
CA LYS A 529 -18.36 8.76 44.35
C LYS A 529 -16.94 8.32 44.02
N ILE A 530 -15.96 9.04 44.55
CA ILE A 530 -14.54 8.76 44.42
C ILE A 530 -13.99 8.60 45.83
N HIS A 531 -13.27 7.52 46.07
CA HIS A 531 -12.52 7.29 47.30
C HIS A 531 -11.06 7.69 47.11
N ILE A 532 -10.47 8.41 48.06
CA ILE A 532 -9.09 8.89 48.03
C ILE A 532 -8.33 8.21 49.17
N PRO A 533 -7.54 7.17 48.90
CA PRO A 533 -6.90 6.36 49.94
C PRO A 533 -5.93 7.16 50.83
N GLY A 534 -5.25 8.17 50.26
CA GLY A 534 -4.33 9.05 50.99
C GLY A 534 -4.99 10.25 51.69
N GLY A 535 -6.32 10.37 51.60
CA GLY A 535 -7.07 11.53 52.07
C GLY A 535 -6.90 12.78 51.20
N LEU A 536 -7.80 13.74 51.39
CA LEU A 536 -7.77 15.04 50.69
C LEU A 536 -6.66 15.94 51.24
N SER A 537 -5.89 16.57 50.33
CA SER A 537 -4.90 17.57 50.71
C SER A 537 -5.54 18.81 51.35
N PRO A 538 -4.78 19.58 52.15
CA PRO A 538 -5.25 20.86 52.71
C PRO A 538 -5.69 21.85 51.63
N GLU A 539 -5.02 21.83 50.47
CA GLU A 539 -5.35 22.66 49.30
C GLU A 539 -6.71 22.29 48.73
N SER A 540 -6.95 21.00 48.49
CA SER A 540 -8.27 20.48 48.09
C SER A 540 -9.36 20.85 49.07
N LYS A 541 -9.11 20.72 50.38
CA LYS A 541 -10.08 21.09 51.41
C LYS A 541 -10.38 22.60 51.40
N LYS A 542 -9.37 23.45 51.20
CA LYS A 542 -9.54 24.91 51.10
C LYS A 542 -10.39 25.30 49.90
N ILE A 543 -10.18 24.64 48.76
CA ILE A 543 -10.89 24.93 47.50
C ILE A 543 -12.33 24.38 47.55
N LEU A 544 -12.53 23.18 48.10
CA LEU A 544 -13.81 22.46 48.07
C LEU A 544 -14.74 22.77 49.25
N THR A 545 -14.34 23.64 50.18
CA THR A 545 -15.18 24.10 51.29
C THR A 545 -15.70 25.52 51.02
N PRO A 546 -16.81 25.69 50.27
CA PRO A 546 -17.49 26.98 50.25
C PRO A 546 -18.28 27.15 51.55
N THR A 547 -17.89 28.16 52.35
CA THR A 547 -18.62 28.79 53.46
C THR A 547 -19.95 28.15 53.91
N LEU A 548 -19.86 27.22 54.85
CA LEU A 548 -20.94 26.84 55.76
C LEU A 548 -21.26 28.01 56.72
N LYS A 549 -21.85 29.13 56.25
CA LYS A 549 -22.42 30.15 57.17
C LYS A 549 -23.72 30.78 56.66
N LYS A 550 -24.78 30.48 57.43
CA LYS A 550 -26.07 31.18 57.63
C LYS A 550 -27.10 31.19 56.47
N ARG A 551 -27.99 30.18 56.47
CA ARG A 551 -29.43 30.44 56.26
C ARG A 551 -30.08 30.69 57.62
N GLY A 552 -30.00 31.95 58.07
CA GLY A 552 -30.72 32.47 59.22
C GLY A 552 -32.08 33.02 58.81
N ARG A 553 -33.10 32.66 59.58
CA ARG A 553 -34.52 32.96 59.42
C ARG A 553 -34.82 34.45 59.70
N ALA A 554 -35.37 35.17 58.73
CA ALA A 554 -36.10 36.45 58.86
C ALA A 554 -36.99 36.56 57.61
N GLY A 555 -38.30 36.82 57.62
CA GLY A 555 -39.03 37.85 58.35
C GLY A 555 -39.60 38.80 57.28
N ARG A 556 -40.93 38.87 57.15
CA ARG A 556 -41.67 39.72 56.18
C ARG A 556 -41.28 41.20 56.31
N GLY A 557 -41.18 41.91 55.19
CA GLY A 557 -41.38 43.37 55.15
C GLY A 557 -40.54 44.15 54.13
N GLU A 558 -41.25 44.79 53.19
CA GLU A 558 -40.92 46.02 52.45
C GLU A 558 -39.86 46.06 51.34
N ALA A 559 -40.24 46.80 50.29
CA ALA A 559 -39.50 47.07 49.07
C ALA A 559 -38.67 48.36 49.22
N ALA A 560 -37.39 48.31 48.84
CA ALA A 560 -36.55 49.49 48.60
C ALA A 560 -35.58 49.24 47.42
N LYS A 561 -35.26 50.33 46.73
CA LYS A 561 -34.56 50.49 45.43
C LYS A 561 -33.09 49.99 45.40
N PRO A 562 -32.49 49.82 44.21
CA PRO A 562 -31.15 49.23 44.05
C PRO A 562 -30.04 50.26 44.28
N GLU A 563 -29.06 49.93 45.11
CA GLU A 563 -27.76 50.61 45.15
C GLU A 563 -26.70 49.75 44.43
N GLU A 564 -25.96 50.41 43.54
CA GLU A 564 -24.81 49.91 42.81
C GLU A 564 -23.62 49.70 43.75
N GLY A 565 -22.94 48.56 43.63
CA GLY A 565 -21.67 48.31 44.32
C GLY A 565 -21.53 46.88 44.82
N ALA A 566 -21.36 45.91 43.91
CA ALA A 566 -20.86 44.59 44.27
C ALA A 566 -19.85 44.14 43.23
N GLU A 567 -18.61 44.00 43.68
CA GLU A 567 -17.48 43.43 42.95
C GLU A 567 -17.89 42.12 42.26
N ARG A 568 -17.40 41.92 41.04
CA ARG A 568 -17.57 40.66 40.30
C ARG A 568 -17.00 39.53 41.16
N PRO A 569 -17.74 38.44 41.42
CA PRO A 569 -17.18 37.30 42.14
C PRO A 569 -16.04 36.70 41.32
N GLU A 570 -14.88 36.51 41.95
CA GLU A 570 -13.74 35.79 41.37
C GLU A 570 -14.18 34.40 40.84
N PRO A 571 -13.59 33.90 39.74
CA PRO A 571 -13.97 32.60 39.20
C PRO A 571 -13.72 31.51 40.24
N ALA A 572 -14.78 30.79 40.62
CA ALA A 572 -14.70 29.69 41.58
C ALA A 572 -13.60 28.70 41.17
N GLN A 573 -12.54 28.60 41.98
CA GLN A 573 -11.51 27.57 41.81
C GLN A 573 -12.20 26.21 41.98
N HIS A 574 -12.21 25.40 40.93
CA HIS A 574 -12.77 24.05 40.96
C HIS A 574 -11.62 23.03 40.91
N VAL A 575 -11.70 21.98 41.72
CA VAL A 575 -10.78 20.85 41.61
C VAL A 575 -11.18 20.01 40.39
N ALA A 576 -10.27 19.91 39.43
CA ALA A 576 -10.49 19.16 38.20
C ALA A 576 -10.20 17.67 38.42
N LEU A 577 -10.93 16.81 37.72
CA LEU A 577 -10.72 15.37 37.68
C LEU A 577 -10.21 14.97 36.31
N SER A 578 -9.20 14.11 36.26
CA SER A 578 -8.75 13.48 35.02
C SER A 578 -8.73 11.96 35.15
N LEU A 579 -9.41 11.30 34.22
CA LEU A 579 -9.42 9.86 34.08
C LEU A 579 -8.79 9.51 32.73
N SER A 580 -7.69 8.76 32.75
CA SER A 580 -7.05 8.21 31.56
C SER A 580 -7.11 6.69 31.59
N PHE A 581 -7.56 6.05 30.50
CA PHE A 581 -7.61 4.59 30.37
C PHE A 581 -7.49 4.16 28.91
N LYS A 582 -6.99 2.95 28.71
CA LYS A 582 -6.99 2.24 27.43
C LYS A 582 -8.33 1.54 27.26
N ARG A 583 -8.92 1.68 26.08
CA ARG A 583 -10.08 0.90 25.64
C ARG A 583 -9.70 0.12 24.40
N TYR A 584 -9.67 -1.20 24.51
CA TYR A 584 -9.41 -2.08 23.38
C TYR A 584 -10.54 -2.03 22.36
N VAL A 585 -10.18 -2.01 21.09
CA VAL A 585 -11.11 -1.84 19.97
C VAL A 585 -11.90 -3.12 19.72
N PHE A 586 -11.22 -4.27 19.81
CA PHE A 586 -11.76 -5.59 19.48
C PHE A 586 -12.13 -6.44 20.72
N ASP A 587 -12.01 -5.89 21.93
CA ASP A 587 -12.41 -6.61 23.15
C ASP A 587 -13.94 -6.64 23.30
N THR A 588 -14.52 -7.83 23.24
CA THR A 588 -15.96 -8.09 23.34
C THR A 588 -16.54 -7.63 24.69
N HIS A 589 -15.73 -7.72 25.75
CA HIS A 589 -16.11 -7.32 27.11
C HIS A 589 -15.95 -5.83 27.38
N LYS A 590 -15.44 -5.05 26.41
CA LYS A 590 -15.21 -3.60 26.51
C LYS A 590 -14.41 -3.22 27.76
N ARG A 591 -13.46 -4.07 28.17
CA ARG A 591 -12.63 -3.83 29.36
C ARG A 591 -11.84 -2.54 29.20
N MET A 592 -11.72 -1.83 30.31
CA MET A 592 -10.97 -0.58 30.40
C MET A 592 -9.77 -0.84 31.30
N VAL A 593 -8.58 -0.62 30.77
CA VAL A 593 -7.32 -0.93 31.44
C VAL A 593 -6.57 0.38 31.69
N GLN A 594 -6.02 0.54 32.87
CA GLN A 594 -5.11 1.63 33.18
C GLN A 594 -3.70 1.08 33.26
N SER A 595 -2.73 1.86 32.79
CA SER A 595 -1.33 1.58 33.09
C SER A 595 -1.14 1.62 34.62
N PRO A 596 -0.34 0.71 35.19
CA PRO A 596 -0.15 0.57 36.64
C PRO A 596 0.19 1.88 37.35
#